data_AF-A0A4C1YVJ5-F1
#
_entry.id   AF-A0A4C1YVJ5-F1
#
_cell.length_a   1.000
_cell.length_b   1.000
_cell.length_c   1.000
_cell.angle_alpha   90.00
_cell.angle_beta   90.00
_cell.angle_gamma   90.00
#
_symmetry.space_group_name_H-M   'P 1'
#
loop_
_entity.id
_entity.type
_entity.pdbx_description
1 polymer ?
#
loop_
_entity_poly.entity_id
_entity_poly.type
_entity_poly.pdbx_seq_one_letter_code
_entity_poly.pdbx_strand_id
1 'polypeptide(L)'
;MEPITTRRYNTNKADWTEFCLQLRNTLQKYRIAEKVERTKRPEDLEANSREYIAAIQEVCEEIFPKIGQRKTKRIPWWTAELSALKRRLAQKRRIRNAAREKGRNRRLPYGKTIYTQKAEIAQTESWKEYCTTQDKESMWDKVYRVIRNKKGRLPDTLLRNSEGKTLSPHESAKLLANTFYPDDSVSTDMPFHIRTRERIEDKPVEGLRLSEDDPPFTLVELKAVLRELNPKKAPGPDGLTADICIAAIESEMEVFLAIANKCLELAYFPHWKTAHVVIIPKPGRGLHPP
;
A
#
# COMPACT_ATOMS: atom_id res chain seq x y z
N MET A 1 12.52 -8.99 -2.15
CA MET A 1 11.06 -9.13 -2.10
C MET A 1 10.46 -8.06 -2.99
N GLU A 2 9.58 -8.44 -3.93
CA GLU A 2 8.79 -7.43 -4.65
C GLU A 2 7.88 -6.71 -3.65
N PRO A 3 7.64 -5.39 -3.79
CA PRO A 3 6.71 -4.69 -2.92
C PRO A 3 5.31 -5.27 -3.14
N ILE A 4 4.82 -6.02 -2.16
CA ILE A 4 3.44 -6.51 -2.14
C ILE A 4 2.56 -5.29 -1.93
N THR A 5 1.89 -4.86 -3.00
CA THR A 5 0.84 -3.86 -2.85
C THR A 5 -0.31 -4.46 -2.07
N THR A 6 -0.80 -3.76 -1.07
CA THR A 6 -2.01 -4.15 -0.36
C THR A 6 -3.26 -3.95 -1.23
N ARG A 7 -3.21 -3.16 -2.32
CA ARG A 7 -4.37 -2.92 -3.17
C ARG A 7 -4.53 -4.04 -4.21
N ARG A 8 -5.53 -4.90 -4.02
CA ARG A 8 -5.76 -6.11 -4.85
C ARG A 8 -6.81 -5.92 -5.95
N TYR A 9 -7.90 -5.20 -5.67
CA TYR A 9 -9.06 -5.10 -6.54
C TYR A 9 -9.15 -3.74 -7.27
N ASN A 10 -9.67 -3.76 -8.50
CA ASN A 10 -9.94 -2.54 -9.27
C ASN A 10 -11.39 -2.09 -9.04
N THR A 11 -11.60 -1.32 -7.97
CA THR A 11 -12.91 -0.84 -7.52
C THR A 11 -13.58 0.17 -8.46
N ASN A 12 -12.86 0.75 -9.43
CA ASN A 12 -13.47 1.66 -10.41
C ASN A 12 -14.41 0.95 -11.40
N LYS A 13 -14.34 -0.39 -11.49
CA LYS A 13 -15.19 -1.22 -12.36
C LYS A 13 -16.09 -2.16 -11.55
N ALA A 14 -16.23 -1.90 -10.26
CA ALA A 14 -17.02 -2.73 -9.36
C ALA A 14 -18.51 -2.53 -9.64
N ASP A 15 -19.25 -3.63 -9.69
CA ASP A 15 -20.69 -3.63 -9.53
C ASP A 15 -21.01 -3.66 -8.02
N TRP A 16 -21.27 -2.49 -7.46
CA TRP A 16 -21.51 -2.35 -6.02
C TRP A 16 -22.87 -2.91 -5.60
N THR A 17 -23.85 -2.92 -6.50
CA THR A 17 -25.18 -3.47 -6.18
C THR A 17 -25.11 -4.99 -6.05
N GLU A 18 -24.41 -5.65 -6.98
CA GLU A 18 -24.15 -7.09 -6.90
C GLU A 18 -23.28 -7.43 -5.69
N PHE A 19 -22.23 -6.62 -5.41
CA PHE A 19 -21.40 -6.80 -4.22
C PHE A 19 -22.22 -6.79 -2.92
N CYS A 20 -23.08 -5.79 -2.73
CA CYS A 20 -23.90 -5.70 -1.52
C CYS A 20 -24.90 -6.87 -1.41
N LEU A 21 -25.49 -7.29 -2.54
CA LEU A 21 -26.41 -8.43 -2.56
C LEU A 21 -25.72 -9.73 -2.19
N GLN A 22 -24.58 -10.05 -2.82
CA GLN A 22 -23.82 -11.25 -2.53
C GLN A 22 -23.26 -11.23 -1.11
N LEU A 23 -22.75 -10.09 -0.64
CA LEU A 23 -22.25 -9.96 0.73
C LEU A 23 -23.34 -10.26 1.76
N ARG A 24 -24.54 -9.71 1.59
CA ARG A 24 -25.69 -10.03 2.46
C ARG A 24 -25.97 -11.53 2.50
N ASN A 25 -26.06 -12.17 1.34
CA ASN A 25 -26.33 -13.60 1.23
C ASN A 25 -25.22 -14.43 1.90
N THR A 26 -23.95 -14.06 1.70
CA THR A 26 -22.79 -14.74 2.29
C THR A 26 -22.77 -14.60 3.81
N LEU A 27 -23.04 -13.40 4.34
CA LEU A 27 -23.10 -13.17 5.78
C LEU A 27 -24.27 -13.91 6.44
N GLN A 28 -25.43 -14.01 5.76
CA GLN A 28 -26.56 -14.83 6.20
C GLN A 28 -26.24 -16.33 6.17
N LYS A 29 -25.63 -16.81 5.08
CA LYS A 29 -25.19 -18.21 4.93
C LYS A 29 -24.27 -18.64 6.06
N TYR A 30 -23.33 -17.78 6.46
CA TYR A 30 -22.39 -18.04 7.54
C TYR A 30 -22.91 -17.66 8.93
N ARG A 31 -24.14 -17.10 9.02
CA ARG A 31 -24.79 -16.75 10.30
C ARG A 31 -23.94 -15.81 11.16
N ILE A 32 -23.24 -14.88 10.50
CA ILE A 32 -22.26 -14.00 11.18
C ILE A 32 -22.94 -13.15 12.25
N ALA A 33 -24.14 -12.61 11.96
CA ALA A 33 -24.90 -11.82 12.92
C ALA A 33 -25.17 -12.60 14.23
N GLU A 34 -25.68 -13.85 14.12
CA GLU A 34 -25.99 -14.66 15.30
C GLU A 34 -24.73 -15.09 16.06
N LYS A 35 -23.61 -15.33 15.37
CA LYS A 35 -22.32 -15.64 16.00
C LYS A 35 -21.80 -14.44 16.80
N VAL A 36 -21.86 -13.24 16.24
CA VAL A 36 -21.42 -12.00 16.90
C VAL A 36 -22.26 -11.71 18.14
N GLU A 37 -23.58 -11.86 18.06
CA GLU A 37 -24.48 -11.64 19.21
C GLU A 37 -24.14 -12.58 20.39
N ARG A 38 -23.84 -13.85 20.10
CA ARG A 38 -23.49 -14.87 21.11
C ARG A 38 -22.07 -14.75 21.65
N THR A 39 -21.26 -13.84 21.11
CA THR A 39 -19.87 -13.64 21.50
C THR A 39 -19.77 -13.15 22.94
N LYS A 40 -19.02 -13.88 23.76
CA LYS A 40 -18.74 -13.54 25.17
C LYS A 40 -17.27 -13.46 25.51
N ARG A 41 -16.40 -14.01 24.63
CA ARG A 41 -14.96 -14.08 24.86
C ARG A 41 -14.19 -13.38 23.75
N PRO A 42 -13.02 -12.78 24.05
CA PRO A 42 -12.14 -12.20 23.05
C PRO A 42 -11.76 -13.16 21.91
N GLU A 43 -11.56 -14.44 22.21
CA GLU A 43 -11.19 -15.44 21.19
C GLU A 43 -12.33 -15.66 20.17
N ASP A 44 -13.57 -15.65 20.64
CA ASP A 44 -14.75 -15.78 19.78
C ASP A 44 -14.92 -14.53 18.91
N LEU A 45 -14.68 -13.34 19.47
CA LEU A 45 -14.72 -12.07 18.73
C LEU A 45 -13.65 -12.05 17.63
N GLU A 46 -12.44 -12.50 17.94
CA GLU A 46 -11.34 -12.63 16.99
C GLU A 46 -11.71 -13.58 15.84
N ALA A 47 -12.28 -14.75 16.15
CA ALA A 47 -12.72 -15.72 15.14
C ALA A 47 -13.84 -15.16 14.25
N ASN A 48 -14.87 -14.56 14.86
CA ASN A 48 -16.01 -13.98 14.14
C ASN A 48 -15.60 -12.80 13.25
N SER A 49 -14.66 -11.97 13.71
CA SER A 49 -14.13 -10.85 12.92
C SER A 49 -13.34 -11.34 11.71
N ARG A 50 -12.56 -12.42 11.85
CA ARG A 50 -11.88 -13.05 10.72
C ARG A 50 -12.86 -13.62 9.71
N GLU A 51 -13.91 -14.30 10.17
CA GLU A 51 -14.96 -14.82 9.27
C GLU A 51 -15.70 -13.70 8.53
N TYR A 52 -16.03 -12.61 9.21
CA TYR A 52 -16.64 -11.43 8.60
C TYR A 52 -15.77 -10.86 7.47
N ILE A 53 -14.46 -10.73 7.71
CA ILE A 53 -13.51 -10.21 6.70
C ILE A 53 -13.29 -11.22 5.58
N ALA A 54 -13.23 -12.52 5.90
CA ALA A 54 -13.13 -13.57 4.91
C ALA A 54 -14.35 -13.59 3.98
N ALA A 55 -15.55 -13.36 4.51
CA ALA A 55 -16.78 -13.24 3.71
C ALA A 55 -16.71 -12.04 2.74
N ILE A 56 -16.21 -10.89 3.20
CA ILE A 56 -16.00 -9.73 2.32
C ILE A 56 -14.97 -10.06 1.23
N GLN A 57 -13.86 -10.70 1.60
CA GLN A 57 -12.81 -11.09 0.66
C GLN A 57 -13.31 -12.12 -0.37
N GLU A 58 -14.10 -13.11 0.05
CA GLU A 58 -14.71 -14.13 -0.83
C GLU A 58 -15.51 -13.45 -1.95
N VAL A 59 -16.41 -12.53 -1.58
CA VAL A 59 -17.24 -11.78 -2.54
C VAL A 59 -16.39 -10.85 -3.43
N CYS A 60 -15.37 -10.19 -2.86
CA CYS A 60 -14.44 -9.37 -3.66
C CYS A 60 -13.68 -10.20 -4.70
N GLU A 61 -13.23 -11.40 -4.34
CA GLU A 61 -12.49 -12.30 -5.23
C GLU A 61 -13.35 -12.82 -6.39
N GLU A 62 -14.65 -13.00 -6.15
CA GLU A 62 -15.61 -13.45 -7.16
C GLU A 62 -16.01 -12.34 -8.13
N ILE A 63 -16.35 -11.15 -7.60
CA ILE A 63 -16.96 -10.08 -8.41
C ILE A 63 -15.92 -9.12 -8.97
N PHE A 64 -14.90 -8.75 -8.18
CA PHE A 64 -14.04 -7.63 -8.55
C PHE A 64 -12.88 -8.03 -9.45
N PRO A 65 -12.64 -7.28 -10.55
CA PRO A 65 -11.48 -7.51 -11.38
C PRO A 65 -10.21 -7.20 -10.58
N LYS A 66 -9.26 -8.15 -10.56
CA LYS A 66 -7.95 -7.96 -9.92
C LYS A 66 -7.16 -6.86 -10.64
N ILE A 67 -6.42 -6.07 -9.87
CA ILE A 67 -5.42 -5.17 -10.43
C ILE A 67 -4.30 -6.03 -11.02
N GLY A 68 -4.26 -6.10 -12.35
CA GLY A 68 -3.15 -6.73 -13.04
C GLY A 68 -1.83 -6.04 -12.67
N GLN A 69 -0.74 -6.82 -12.62
CA GLN A 69 0.59 -6.24 -12.53
C GLN A 69 0.74 -5.19 -13.64
N ARG A 70 1.23 -3.99 -13.28
CA ARG A 70 1.63 -3.01 -14.30
C ARG A 70 2.67 -3.71 -15.18
N LYS A 71 2.25 -4.17 -16.38
CA LYS A 71 3.19 -4.63 -17.40
C LYS A 71 4.25 -3.54 -17.49
N THR A 72 5.52 -3.93 -17.34
CA THR A 72 6.62 -3.00 -17.57
C THR A 72 6.36 -2.40 -18.94
N LYS A 73 6.02 -1.11 -18.96
CA LYS A 73 5.67 -0.45 -20.22
C LYS A 73 6.90 -0.60 -21.10
N ARG A 74 6.77 -1.35 -22.19
CA ARG A 74 7.82 -1.39 -23.20
C ARG A 74 8.07 0.05 -23.59
N ILE A 75 9.33 0.46 -23.51
CA ILE A 75 9.75 1.79 -23.90
C ILE A 75 9.35 1.93 -25.38
N PRO A 76 8.44 2.85 -25.75
CA PRO A 76 7.81 2.83 -27.08
C PRO A 76 8.81 2.94 -28.23
N TRP A 77 9.89 3.71 -28.04
CA TRP A 77 10.97 3.87 -29.03
C TRP A 77 12.00 2.74 -29.03
N TRP A 78 11.90 1.75 -28.14
CA TRP A 78 12.94 0.74 -27.99
C TRP A 78 12.76 -0.41 -28.98
N THR A 79 13.69 -0.51 -29.93
CA THR A 79 13.62 -1.49 -31.02
C THR A 79 14.54 -2.70 -30.79
N ALA A 80 14.28 -3.77 -31.55
CA ALA A 80 15.17 -4.94 -31.60
C ALA A 80 16.59 -4.56 -32.08
N GLU A 81 16.69 -3.58 -32.98
CA GLU A 81 17.96 -3.04 -33.46
C GLU A 81 18.75 -2.38 -32.33
N LEU A 82 18.12 -1.50 -31.56
CA LEU A 82 18.77 -0.86 -30.39
C LEU A 82 19.22 -1.90 -29.36
N SER A 83 18.43 -2.96 -29.17
CA SER A 83 18.80 -4.09 -28.32
C SER A 83 20.04 -4.83 -28.83
N ALA A 84 20.16 -5.03 -30.14
CA ALA A 84 21.33 -5.64 -30.76
C ALA A 84 22.59 -4.75 -30.63
N LEU A 85 22.45 -3.45 -30.88
CA LEU A 85 23.53 -2.47 -30.73
C LEU A 85 24.02 -2.38 -29.28
N LYS A 86 23.11 -2.32 -28.31
CA LYS A 86 23.45 -2.31 -26.88
C LYS A 86 24.19 -3.58 -26.46
N ARG A 87 23.75 -4.76 -26.94
CA ARG A 87 24.44 -6.04 -26.69
C ARG A 87 25.86 -6.05 -27.26
N ARG A 88 26.03 -5.61 -28.52
CA ARG A 88 27.36 -5.48 -29.15
C ARG A 88 28.27 -4.53 -28.38
N LEU A 89 27.74 -3.41 -27.88
CA LEU A 89 28.50 -2.45 -27.07
C LEU A 89 28.92 -3.07 -25.72
N ALA A 90 28.01 -3.77 -25.04
CA ALA A 90 28.29 -4.47 -23.79
C ALA A 90 29.36 -5.56 -23.98
N GLN A 91 29.28 -6.34 -25.06
CA GLN A 91 30.30 -7.33 -25.41
C GLN A 91 31.68 -6.69 -25.60
N LYS A 92 31.77 -5.60 -26.37
CA LYS A 92 33.02 -4.86 -26.55
C LYS A 92 33.57 -4.28 -25.24
N ARG A 93 32.71 -3.82 -24.33
CA ARG A 93 33.11 -3.35 -22.99
C ARG A 93 33.66 -4.48 -22.13
N ARG A 94 33.05 -5.67 -22.15
CA ARG A 94 33.54 -6.86 -21.42
C ARG A 94 34.92 -7.28 -21.92
N ILE A 95 35.11 -7.38 -23.24
CA ILE A 95 36.40 -7.72 -23.86
C ILE A 95 37.48 -6.72 -23.42
N ARG A 96 37.17 -5.41 -23.42
CA ARG A 96 38.11 -4.38 -22.94
C ARG A 96 38.48 -4.58 -21.47
N ASN A 97 37.49 -4.78 -20.62
CA ASN A 97 37.73 -4.90 -19.18
C ASN A 97 38.51 -6.18 -18.82
N ALA A 98 38.46 -7.21 -19.67
CA ALA A 98 39.20 -8.46 -19.51
C ALA A 98 40.62 -8.43 -20.11
N ALA A 99 40.95 -7.45 -20.96
CA ALA A 99 42.27 -7.36 -21.59
C ALA A 99 43.33 -6.81 -20.61
N ARG A 100 44.46 -7.52 -20.48
CA ARG A 100 45.62 -7.12 -19.64
C ARG A 100 46.33 -5.86 -20.14
N GLU A 101 46.28 -5.61 -21.45
CA GLU A 101 46.90 -4.45 -22.09
C GLU A 101 45.82 -3.47 -22.57
N LYS A 102 45.95 -2.18 -22.23
CA LYS A 102 45.01 -1.11 -22.63
C LYS A 102 45.19 -0.74 -24.12
N GLY A 103 45.08 -1.72 -25.01
CA GLY A 103 45.14 -1.55 -26.45
C GLY A 103 43.96 -0.72 -26.98
N ARG A 104 44.27 0.35 -27.72
CA ARG A 104 43.32 1.34 -28.24
C ARG A 104 42.26 0.71 -29.14
N ASN A 105 41.05 0.53 -28.61
CA ASN A 105 39.91 0.11 -29.43
C ASN A 105 39.24 1.32 -30.10
N ARG A 106 39.78 1.78 -31.24
CA ARG A 106 39.21 2.88 -32.06
C ARG A 106 37.74 2.66 -32.44
N ARG A 107 37.22 1.42 -32.38
CA ARG A 107 35.85 1.06 -32.81
C ARG A 107 34.78 1.13 -31.70
N LEU A 108 35.17 1.32 -30.43
CA LEU A 108 34.24 1.45 -29.30
C LEU A 108 33.55 2.82 -29.25
N PRO A 109 34.29 3.94 -29.45
CA PRO A 109 33.68 5.26 -29.63
C PRO A 109 32.71 5.28 -30.81
N TYR A 110 33.11 4.75 -31.97
CA TYR A 110 32.25 4.68 -33.16
C TYR A 110 30.95 3.88 -32.92
N GLY A 111 31.04 2.71 -32.27
CA GLY A 111 29.85 1.94 -31.92
C GLY A 111 28.94 2.62 -30.88
N LYS A 112 29.53 3.44 -29.99
CA LYS A 112 28.76 4.27 -29.05
C LYS A 112 28.01 5.37 -29.82
N THR A 113 28.66 6.06 -30.75
CA THR A 113 28.05 7.12 -31.57
C THR A 113 26.88 6.62 -32.41
N ILE A 114 27.03 5.46 -33.08
CA ILE A 114 25.94 4.86 -33.85
C ILE A 114 24.75 4.52 -32.93
N TYR A 115 25.03 3.92 -31.78
CA TYR A 115 23.97 3.58 -30.82
C TYR A 115 23.24 4.83 -30.32
N THR A 116 23.96 5.90 -29.97
CA THR A 116 23.35 7.14 -29.48
C THR A 116 22.52 7.82 -30.57
N GLN A 117 23.04 7.94 -31.79
CA GLN A 117 22.30 8.52 -32.92
C GLN A 117 21.01 7.74 -33.21
N LYS A 118 21.08 6.40 -33.31
CA LYS A 118 19.89 5.59 -33.54
C LYS A 118 18.89 5.67 -32.39
N ALA A 119 19.37 5.77 -31.15
CA ALA A 119 18.50 5.95 -30.00
C ALA A 119 17.82 7.32 -30.00
N GLU A 120 18.50 8.38 -30.42
CA GLU A 120 17.95 9.74 -30.54
C GLU A 120 16.89 9.83 -31.65
N ILE A 121 17.17 9.21 -32.80
CA ILE A 121 16.21 9.12 -33.92
C ILE A 121 14.95 8.38 -33.46
N ALA A 122 15.10 7.18 -32.89
CA ALA A 122 13.96 6.39 -32.44
C ALA A 122 13.14 7.10 -31.35
N GLN A 123 13.81 7.80 -30.41
CA GLN A 123 13.13 8.63 -29.42
C GLN A 123 12.31 9.74 -30.06
N THR A 124 12.90 10.43 -31.04
CA THR A 124 12.26 11.56 -31.74
C THR A 124 11.08 11.09 -32.57
N GLU A 125 11.23 10.01 -33.33
CA GLU A 125 10.17 9.43 -34.16
C GLU A 125 8.99 8.94 -33.32
N SER A 126 9.29 8.19 -32.24
CA SER A 126 8.26 7.73 -31.32
C SER A 126 7.55 8.88 -30.62
N TRP A 127 8.25 9.97 -30.30
CA TRP A 127 7.61 11.16 -29.74
C TRP A 127 6.70 11.85 -30.76
N LYS A 128 7.14 11.98 -32.02
CA LYS A 128 6.32 12.51 -33.12
C LYS A 128 5.06 11.67 -33.31
N GLU A 129 5.18 10.35 -33.40
CA GLU A 129 4.06 9.42 -33.52
C GLU A 129 3.10 9.52 -32.32
N TYR A 130 3.64 9.59 -31.10
CA TYR A 130 2.82 9.79 -29.91
C TYR A 130 1.99 11.08 -29.99
N CYS A 131 2.59 12.17 -30.44
CA CYS A 131 1.91 13.45 -30.65
C CYS A 131 0.85 13.39 -31.77
N THR A 132 1.03 12.58 -32.81
CA THR A 132 0.06 12.46 -33.91
C THR A 132 -1.17 11.60 -33.57
N THR A 133 -1.10 10.75 -32.55
CA THR A 133 -2.27 9.95 -32.10
C THR A 133 -3.38 10.78 -31.44
N GLN A 134 -3.22 12.10 -31.33
CA GLN A 134 -4.15 13.02 -30.66
C GLN A 134 -5.42 13.28 -31.48
N ASP A 135 -6.55 13.46 -30.79
CA ASP A 135 -7.79 13.96 -31.37
C ASP A 135 -7.82 15.51 -31.34
N LYS A 136 -8.60 16.13 -32.23
CA LYS A 136 -8.70 17.58 -32.41
C LYS A 136 -9.23 18.32 -31.18
N GLU A 137 -10.06 17.71 -30.34
CA GLU A 137 -10.63 18.33 -29.14
C GLU A 137 -9.65 18.40 -27.95
N SER A 138 -8.59 17.57 -27.97
CA SER A 138 -7.67 17.38 -26.83
C SER A 138 -6.20 17.57 -27.20
N MET A 139 -5.90 18.65 -27.94
CA MET A 139 -4.56 18.93 -28.49
C MET A 139 -3.43 18.87 -27.43
N TRP A 140 -3.69 19.30 -26.20
CA TRP A 140 -2.65 19.43 -25.17
C TRP A 140 -2.68 18.37 -24.05
N ASP A 141 -3.72 17.56 -23.92
CA ASP A 141 -3.84 16.68 -22.74
C ASP A 141 -2.76 15.61 -22.65
N LYS A 142 -2.37 14.96 -23.76
CA LYS A 142 -1.29 13.96 -23.73
C LYS A 142 0.05 14.60 -23.38
N VAL A 143 0.32 15.79 -23.92
CA VAL A 143 1.55 16.56 -23.63
C VAL A 143 1.57 16.96 -22.15
N TYR A 144 0.49 17.53 -21.63
CA TYR A 144 0.38 17.88 -20.21
C TYR A 144 0.46 16.66 -19.30
N ARG A 145 -0.07 15.50 -19.70
CA ARG A 145 0.06 14.24 -18.95
C ARG A 145 1.51 13.77 -18.85
N VAL A 146 2.31 13.94 -19.91
CA VAL A 146 3.75 13.62 -19.88
C VAL A 146 4.50 14.61 -18.99
N ILE A 147 4.19 15.91 -19.08
CA ILE A 147 4.85 16.96 -18.29
C ILE A 147 4.49 16.83 -16.80
N ARG A 148 3.22 16.62 -16.44
CA ARG A 148 2.78 16.43 -15.04
C ARG A 148 3.43 15.21 -14.37
N ASN A 149 3.73 14.16 -15.13
CA ASN A 149 4.37 12.95 -14.62
C ASN A 149 5.91 13.05 -14.48
N LYS A 150 6.52 14.22 -14.75
CA LYS A 150 7.96 14.44 -14.58
C LYS A 150 8.43 14.66 -13.14
N LYS A 151 7.55 14.60 -12.14
CA LYS A 151 8.01 14.35 -10.76
C LYS A 151 8.61 12.94 -10.75
N GLY A 152 9.89 12.84 -11.10
CA GLY A 152 10.62 11.58 -11.05
C GLY A 152 10.42 10.93 -9.69
N ARG A 153 10.40 9.60 -9.64
CA ARG A 153 10.62 8.91 -8.37
C ARG A 153 11.91 9.51 -7.79
N LEU A 154 11.81 10.10 -6.61
CA LEU A 154 13.00 10.43 -5.84
C LEU A 154 13.87 9.16 -5.83
N PRO A 155 15.18 9.27 -6.11
CA PRO A 155 16.04 8.10 -6.02
C PRO A 155 15.83 7.47 -4.65
N ASP A 156 15.74 6.13 -4.59
CA ASP A 156 15.75 5.38 -3.34
C ASP A 156 17.01 5.80 -2.59
N THR A 157 16.84 6.75 -1.67
CA THR A 157 17.97 7.31 -0.93
C THR A 157 18.20 6.36 0.20
N LEU A 158 19.25 5.55 0.08
CA LEU A 158 19.61 4.57 1.08
C LEU A 158 19.96 5.31 2.38
N LEU A 159 19.33 4.89 3.49
CA LEU A 159 19.61 5.46 4.80
C LEU A 159 21.06 5.21 5.18
N ARG A 160 21.62 6.11 5.98
CA ARG A 160 22.96 5.97 6.56
C ARG A 160 22.84 5.93 8.08
N ASN A 161 23.69 5.14 8.73
CA ASN A 161 23.82 5.18 10.18
C ASN A 161 24.62 6.43 10.64
N SER A 162 24.76 6.59 11.95
CA SER A 162 25.56 7.65 12.59
C SER A 162 27.03 7.67 12.14
N GLU A 163 27.57 6.53 11.71
CA GLU A 163 28.93 6.38 11.19
C GLU A 163 29.05 6.67 9.68
N GLY A 164 27.95 7.04 9.02
CA GLY A 164 27.91 7.35 7.59
C GLY A 164 27.88 6.13 6.66
N LYS A 165 27.80 4.90 7.19
CA LYS A 165 27.64 3.66 6.43
C LYS A 165 26.23 3.56 5.87
N THR A 166 26.14 3.22 4.59
CA THR A 166 24.86 2.98 3.91
C THR A 166 24.24 1.66 4.37
N LEU A 167 22.99 1.70 4.79
CA LEU A 167 22.23 0.56 5.28
C LEU A 167 21.60 -0.22 4.13
N SER A 168 21.51 -1.54 4.29
CA SER A 168 20.68 -2.39 3.43
C SER A 168 19.19 -2.07 3.62
N PRO A 169 18.29 -2.51 2.71
CA PRO A 169 16.85 -2.31 2.88
C PRO A 169 16.29 -2.88 4.19
N HIS A 170 16.82 -4.02 4.65
CA HIS A 170 16.37 -4.65 5.89
C HIS A 170 16.86 -3.87 7.13
N GLU A 171 18.13 -3.47 7.15
CA GLU A 171 18.68 -2.62 8.22
C GLU A 171 17.97 -1.25 8.27
N SER A 172 17.68 -0.69 7.10
CA SER A 172 16.92 0.55 6.97
C SER A 172 15.52 0.42 7.58
N ALA A 173 14.78 -0.64 7.22
CA ALA A 173 13.45 -0.89 7.78
C ALA A 173 13.49 -1.12 9.30
N LYS A 174 14.48 -1.85 9.80
CA LYS A 174 14.67 -2.07 11.24
C LYS A 174 14.99 -0.78 12.00
N LEU A 175 15.92 0.03 11.49
CA LEU A 175 16.26 1.32 12.08
C LEU A 175 15.00 2.20 12.16
N LEU A 176 14.28 2.32 11.05
CA LEU A 176 13.07 3.13 10.97
C LEU A 176 11.97 2.64 11.92
N ALA A 177 11.76 1.32 12.02
CA ALA A 177 10.80 0.73 12.95
C ALA A 177 11.15 1.09 14.40
N ASN A 178 12.41 0.89 14.80
CA ASN A 178 12.87 1.19 16.15
C ASN A 178 12.82 2.68 16.48
N THR A 179 13.00 3.57 15.50
CA THR A 179 12.95 5.01 15.74
C THR A 179 11.52 5.55 15.81
N PHE A 180 10.62 5.12 14.92
CA PHE A 180 9.25 5.64 14.87
C PHE A 180 8.29 4.90 15.81
N TYR A 181 8.60 3.66 16.16
CA TYR A 181 7.78 2.78 16.99
C TYR A 181 8.68 2.05 18.01
N PRO A 182 9.31 2.77 18.96
CA PRO A 182 10.11 2.14 19.99
C PRO A 182 9.26 1.23 20.88
N ASP A 183 9.89 0.20 21.45
CA ASP A 183 9.24 -0.69 22.42
C ASP A 183 8.79 0.11 23.65
N ASP A 184 7.60 -0.23 24.14
CA ASP A 184 7.03 0.40 25.31
C ASP A 184 7.76 -0.07 26.58
N SER A 185 8.39 0.85 27.33
CA SER A 185 9.23 0.50 28.48
C SER A 185 9.00 1.43 29.67
N VAL A 186 8.71 0.83 30.82
CA VAL A 186 8.59 1.53 32.12
C VAL A 186 9.86 2.32 32.46
N SER A 187 11.04 1.87 31.99
CA SER A 187 12.30 2.58 32.22
C SER A 187 12.41 3.93 31.51
N THR A 188 11.62 4.14 30.46
CA THR A 188 11.57 5.39 29.68
C THR A 188 10.35 6.25 30.01
N ASP A 189 9.52 5.80 30.94
CA ASP A 189 8.28 6.48 31.30
C ASP A 189 8.56 7.80 32.04
N MET A 190 7.87 8.86 31.61
CA MET A 190 7.77 10.08 32.42
C MET A 190 6.76 9.87 33.56
N PRO A 191 6.78 10.68 34.64
CA PRO A 191 5.90 10.47 35.81
C PRO A 191 4.40 10.33 35.51
N PHE A 192 3.91 10.93 34.41
CA PHE A 192 2.50 10.76 34.02
C PHE A 192 2.22 9.41 33.35
N HIS A 193 3.19 8.81 32.63
CA HIS A 193 3.05 7.49 32.03
C HIS A 193 2.96 6.42 33.12
N ILE A 194 3.81 6.52 34.15
CA ILE A 194 3.81 5.63 35.32
C ILE A 194 2.42 5.65 35.98
N ARG A 195 1.89 6.84 36.30
CA ARG A 195 0.54 6.98 36.87
C ARG A 195 -0.55 6.39 35.98
N THR A 196 -0.43 6.53 34.65
CA THR A 196 -1.39 5.92 33.72
C THR A 196 -1.33 4.40 33.76
N ARG A 197 -0.13 3.80 33.82
CA ARG A 197 0.02 2.34 33.95
C ARG A 197 -0.53 1.82 35.26
N GLU A 198 -0.16 2.43 36.39
CA GLU A 198 -0.65 2.05 37.72
C GLU A 198 -2.18 2.05 37.74
N ARG A 199 -2.82 3.08 37.18
CA ARG A 199 -4.29 3.17 37.07
C ARG A 199 -4.91 2.05 36.24
N ILE A 200 -4.19 1.51 35.26
CA ILE A 200 -4.67 0.43 34.38
C ILE A 200 -4.41 -0.93 35.04
N GLU A 201 -3.23 -1.15 35.61
CA GLU A 201 -2.85 -2.40 36.29
C GLU A 201 -3.70 -2.66 37.54
N ASP A 202 -4.08 -1.62 38.28
CA ASP A 202 -4.97 -1.72 39.44
C ASP A 202 -6.42 -2.07 39.09
N LYS A 203 -6.79 -2.08 37.80
CA LYS A 203 -8.12 -2.46 37.32
C LYS A 203 -8.06 -3.81 36.60
N PRO A 204 -8.40 -4.93 37.26
CA PRO A 204 -8.52 -6.20 36.57
C PRO A 204 -9.52 -6.07 35.42
N VAL A 205 -9.16 -6.61 34.25
CA VAL A 205 -10.02 -6.65 33.05
C VAL A 205 -11.36 -7.33 33.37
N GLU A 206 -11.33 -8.27 34.31
CA GLU A 206 -12.49 -8.92 34.95
C GLU A 206 -13.23 -7.94 35.86
N GLY A 207 -13.97 -7.01 35.26
CA GLY A 207 -14.67 -5.95 35.99
C GLY A 207 -14.84 -4.64 35.23
N LEU A 208 -14.26 -4.53 34.03
CA LEU A 208 -14.53 -3.46 33.06
C LEU A 208 -15.96 -3.60 32.53
N ARG A 209 -16.96 -3.35 33.38
CA ARG A 209 -18.28 -3.00 32.89
C ARG A 209 -18.14 -1.66 32.17
N LEU A 210 -18.76 -1.54 31.00
CA LEU A 210 -18.94 -0.25 30.34
C LEU A 210 -19.44 0.73 31.39
N SER A 211 -18.68 1.80 31.63
CA SER A 211 -19.10 2.87 32.51
C SER A 211 -20.40 3.47 31.96
N GLU A 212 -21.18 4.15 32.79
CA GLU A 212 -22.24 5.04 32.26
C GLU A 212 -21.67 6.06 31.25
N ASP A 213 -20.36 6.35 31.35
CA ASP A 213 -19.62 7.22 30.44
C ASP A 213 -19.26 6.58 29.08
N ASP A 214 -19.33 5.25 28.95
CA ASP A 214 -18.91 4.52 27.73
C ASP A 214 -20.07 3.68 27.14
N PRO A 215 -21.19 4.30 26.72
CA PRO A 215 -22.32 3.56 26.16
C PRO A 215 -21.95 2.86 24.84
N PRO A 216 -22.68 1.80 24.45
CA PRO A 216 -22.52 1.19 23.13
C PRO A 216 -22.67 2.23 22.00
N PHE A 217 -21.85 2.09 20.96
CA PHE A 217 -21.95 2.88 19.75
C PHE A 217 -23.33 2.71 19.11
N THR A 218 -23.79 3.80 18.48
CA THR A 218 -25.07 3.88 17.80
C THR A 218 -24.92 3.82 16.28
N LEU A 219 -26.01 3.48 15.59
CA LEU A 219 -26.06 3.56 14.13
C LEU A 219 -25.84 4.99 13.60
N VAL A 220 -26.22 6.01 14.37
CA VAL A 220 -26.06 7.42 13.97
C VAL A 220 -24.58 7.78 13.93
N GLU A 221 -23.82 7.41 14.97
CA GLU A 221 -22.37 7.59 15.02
C GLU A 221 -21.68 6.81 13.91
N LEU A 222 -22.07 5.54 13.69
CA LEU A 222 -21.50 4.75 12.60
C LEU A 222 -21.73 5.40 11.24
N LYS A 223 -22.94 5.91 10.97
CA LYS A 223 -23.25 6.65 9.72
C LYS A 223 -22.42 7.93 9.59
N ALA A 224 -22.20 8.66 10.68
CA ALA A 224 -21.39 9.86 10.67
C ALA A 224 -19.93 9.54 10.28
N VAL A 225 -19.34 8.52 10.90
CA VAL A 225 -17.96 8.08 10.62
C VAL A 225 -17.80 7.62 9.17
N LEU A 226 -18.76 6.86 8.63
CA LEU A 226 -18.71 6.39 7.24
C LEU A 226 -18.72 7.55 6.23
N ARG A 227 -19.48 8.61 6.51
CA ARG A 227 -19.53 9.82 5.64
C ARG A 227 -18.22 10.59 5.62
N GLU A 228 -17.47 10.58 6.72
CA GLU A 228 -16.18 11.26 6.82
C GLU A 228 -15.02 10.43 6.24
N LEU A 229 -15.22 9.13 6.08
CA LEU A 229 -14.16 8.22 5.65
C LEU A 229 -13.80 8.46 4.18
N ASN A 230 -12.55 8.86 3.93
CA ASN A 230 -12.06 9.06 2.57
C ASN A 230 -11.86 7.70 1.85
N PRO A 231 -12.61 7.40 0.76
CA PRO A 231 -12.53 6.13 0.04
C PRO A 231 -11.17 5.91 -0.65
N LYS A 232 -10.34 6.96 -0.78
CA LYS A 232 -9.02 6.89 -1.41
C LYS A 232 -7.91 6.49 -0.43
N LYS A 233 -8.22 6.20 0.83
CA LYS A 233 -7.23 5.70 1.80
C LYS A 233 -6.61 4.38 1.33
N ALA A 234 -5.36 4.16 1.73
CA ALA A 234 -4.62 2.96 1.38
C ALA A 234 -5.19 1.74 2.12
N PRO A 235 -5.29 0.56 1.46
CA PRO A 235 -5.76 -0.66 2.09
C PRO A 235 -4.75 -1.22 3.09
N GLY A 236 -5.28 -1.91 4.11
CA GLY A 236 -4.50 -2.66 5.08
C GLY A 236 -3.96 -3.98 4.51
N PRO A 237 -3.33 -4.83 5.36
CA PRO A 237 -2.77 -6.12 4.92
C PRO A 237 -3.83 -7.10 4.38
N ASP A 238 -5.10 -6.93 4.79
CA ASP A 238 -6.27 -7.65 4.28
C ASP A 238 -6.57 -7.36 2.79
N GLY A 239 -6.05 -6.25 2.27
CA GLY A 239 -6.26 -5.77 0.92
C GLY A 239 -7.65 -5.18 0.63
N LEU A 240 -8.43 -4.92 1.69
CA LEU A 240 -9.71 -4.24 1.59
C LEU A 240 -9.47 -2.72 1.54
N THR A 241 -9.89 -2.09 0.46
CA THR A 241 -9.80 -0.63 0.31
C THR A 241 -10.95 0.07 1.05
N ALA A 242 -10.76 1.34 1.39
CA ALA A 242 -11.75 2.07 2.18
C ALA A 242 -13.13 2.14 1.52
N ASP A 243 -13.22 2.22 0.19
CA ASP A 243 -14.47 2.10 -0.56
C ASP A 243 -15.15 0.73 -0.39
N ILE A 244 -14.39 -0.37 -0.37
CA ILE A 244 -14.91 -1.71 -0.08
C ILE A 244 -15.45 -1.79 1.35
N CYS A 245 -14.68 -1.28 2.33
CA CYS A 245 -15.12 -1.26 3.72
C CYS A 245 -16.40 -0.42 3.90
N ILE A 246 -16.48 0.76 3.27
CA ILE A 246 -17.68 1.61 3.30
C ILE A 246 -18.88 0.84 2.75
N ALA A 247 -18.77 0.28 1.54
CA ALA A 247 -19.87 -0.44 0.91
C ALA A 247 -20.31 -1.67 1.74
N ALA A 248 -19.34 -2.42 2.29
CA ALA A 248 -19.62 -3.59 3.11
C ALA A 248 -20.37 -3.23 4.40
N ILE A 249 -19.91 -2.18 5.10
CA ILE A 249 -20.53 -1.72 6.34
C ILE A 249 -21.90 -1.10 6.05
N GLU A 250 -22.04 -0.26 5.03
CA GLU A 250 -23.32 0.34 4.67
C GLU A 250 -24.37 -0.71 4.27
N SER A 251 -23.95 -1.81 3.64
CA SER A 251 -24.85 -2.91 3.29
C SER A 251 -25.39 -3.65 4.52
N GLU A 252 -24.54 -3.87 5.53
CA GLU A 252 -24.85 -4.70 6.71
C GLU A 252 -24.42 -3.99 8.02
N MET A 253 -24.97 -2.78 8.23
CA MET A 253 -24.56 -1.88 9.31
C MET A 253 -24.71 -2.50 10.70
N GLU A 254 -25.80 -3.24 10.93
CA GLU A 254 -26.08 -3.87 12.22
C GLU A 254 -25.04 -4.92 12.60
N VAL A 255 -24.56 -5.69 11.62
CA VAL A 255 -23.53 -6.71 11.85
C VAL A 255 -22.22 -6.06 12.28
N PHE A 256 -21.79 -5.03 11.55
CA PHE A 256 -20.56 -4.32 11.90
C PHE A 256 -20.68 -3.57 13.23
N LEU A 257 -21.83 -2.93 13.48
CA LEU A 257 -22.09 -2.26 14.75
C LEU A 257 -22.04 -3.23 15.93
N ALA A 258 -22.61 -4.43 15.78
CA ALA A 258 -22.52 -5.47 16.79
C ALA A 258 -21.07 -5.91 17.05
N ILE A 259 -20.24 -6.06 16.00
CA ILE A 259 -18.81 -6.36 16.16
C ILE A 259 -18.10 -5.22 16.91
N ALA A 260 -18.33 -3.97 16.52
CA ALA A 260 -17.72 -2.80 17.15
C ALA A 260 -18.11 -2.68 18.63
N ASN A 261 -19.39 -2.91 18.96
CA ASN A 261 -19.87 -2.91 20.34
C ASN A 261 -19.34 -4.09 21.14
N LYS A 262 -19.12 -5.26 20.52
CA LYS A 262 -18.42 -6.37 21.17
C LYS A 262 -16.95 -6.05 21.45
N CYS A 263 -16.29 -5.28 20.59
CA CYS A 263 -14.93 -4.80 20.87
C CYS A 263 -14.89 -3.91 22.11
N LEU A 264 -15.88 -3.02 22.24
CA LEU A 264 -16.03 -2.14 23.39
C LEU A 264 -16.37 -2.93 24.67
N GLU A 265 -17.39 -3.81 24.62
CA GLU A 265 -17.85 -4.65 25.74
C GLU A 265 -16.73 -5.54 26.29
N LEU A 266 -15.93 -6.16 25.41
CA LEU A 266 -14.88 -7.09 25.79
C LEU A 266 -13.52 -6.43 25.99
N ALA A 267 -13.44 -5.09 25.85
CA ALA A 267 -12.19 -4.33 25.85
C ALA A 267 -11.12 -4.93 24.92
N TYR A 268 -11.53 -5.48 23.77
CA TYR A 268 -10.69 -6.25 22.87
C TYR A 268 -10.89 -5.86 21.42
N PHE A 269 -9.83 -5.37 20.77
CA PHE A 269 -9.80 -5.25 19.32
C PHE A 269 -9.34 -6.57 18.68
N PRO A 270 -9.91 -6.98 17.54
CA PRO A 270 -9.40 -8.10 16.77
C PRO A 270 -8.00 -7.86 16.17
N HIS A 271 -7.57 -8.72 15.24
CA HIS A 271 -6.36 -8.56 14.41
C HIS A 271 -6.22 -7.23 13.63
N TRP A 272 -7.17 -6.30 13.77
CA TRP A 272 -7.13 -4.90 13.32
C TRP A 272 -6.02 -4.06 13.99
N LYS A 273 -5.16 -4.69 14.79
CA LYS A 273 -3.96 -4.10 15.42
C LYS A 273 -2.72 -4.14 14.50
N THR A 274 -2.82 -4.79 13.34
CA THR A 274 -1.69 -4.94 12.40
C THR A 274 -1.76 -3.93 11.25
N ALA A 275 -0.64 -3.28 10.95
CA ALA A 275 -0.56 -2.27 9.89
C ALA A 275 0.67 -2.48 9.00
N HIS A 276 0.52 -2.22 7.70
CA HIS A 276 1.65 -2.08 6.78
C HIS A 276 2.09 -0.62 6.74
N VAL A 277 3.23 -0.33 7.35
CA VAL A 277 3.75 1.04 7.45
C VAL A 277 4.62 1.38 6.23
N VAL A 278 4.29 2.49 5.58
CA VAL A 278 5.11 3.08 4.51
C VAL A 278 5.58 4.45 4.96
N ILE A 279 6.89 4.63 5.03
CA ILE A 279 7.50 5.88 5.50
C ILE A 279 7.68 6.82 4.31
N ILE A 280 7.09 8.01 4.42
CA ILE A 280 7.08 9.02 3.38
C ILE A 280 7.87 10.23 3.88
N PRO A 281 8.94 10.65 3.19
CA PRO A 281 9.68 11.85 3.57
C PRO A 281 8.78 13.09 3.47
N LYS A 282 8.84 13.95 4.49
CA LYS A 282 8.17 15.26 4.44
C LYS A 282 8.81 16.14 3.36
N PRO A 283 8.02 16.89 2.57
CA PRO A 283 8.56 17.77 1.55
C PRO A 283 9.49 18.83 2.17
N GLY A 284 10.60 19.13 1.50
CA GLY A 284 11.53 20.21 1.89
C GLY A 284 12.50 19.88 3.02
N ARG A 285 12.42 18.70 3.66
CA ARG A 285 13.47 18.22 4.57
C ARG A 285 14.34 17.21 3.83
N GLY A 286 15.66 17.40 3.89
CA GLY A 286 16.61 16.37 3.46
C GLY A 286 16.37 15.08 4.24
N LEU A 287 16.63 13.93 3.60
CA LEU A 287 16.65 12.63 4.26
C LEU A 287 17.89 12.53 5.15
N HIS A 288 17.89 13.27 6.25
CA HIS A 288 18.82 13.04 7.34
C HIS A 288 18.24 11.91 8.20
N PRO A 289 19.06 10.93 8.61
CA PRO A 289 18.60 9.98 9.61
C PRO A 289 18.15 10.75 10.86
N PRO A 290 17.12 10.27 11.57
CA PRO A 290 16.74 10.80 12.87
C PRO A 290 17.89 10.69 13.88
#